data_AF-A0A1Y6EW77-F1
#
_entry.id   AF-A0A1Y6EW77-F1
#
_cell.length_a   1.000
_cell.length_b   1.000
_cell.length_c   1.000
_cell.angle_alpha   90.00
_cell.angle_beta   90.00
_cell.angle_gamma   90.00
#
_symmetry.space_group_name_H-M   'P 1'
#
loop_
_entity.id
_entity.type
_entity.pdbx_description
1 polymer ?
#
loop_
_entity_poly.entity_id
_entity_poly.type
_entity_poly.pdbx_seq_one_letter_code
_entity_poly.pdbx_strand_id
1 'polypeptide(L)' 'MYRRNDIKLAERILQLDKLRDELYEELMKAMGSQANELLRRLQNY' A
#
# COMPACT_ATOMS: atom_id res chain seq x y z
N MET A 1 24.99 -10.82 8.47
CA MET A 1 25.07 -9.89 7.33
C MET A 1 23.99 -10.30 6.35
N TYR A 2 23.04 -9.42 6.02
CA TYR A 2 21.93 -9.74 5.11
C TYR A 2 22.43 -9.90 3.67
N ARG A 3 21.79 -10.75 2.86
CA ARG A 3 22.15 -10.85 1.44
C ARG A 3 21.68 -9.59 0.73
N ARG A 4 22.42 -9.18 -0.30
CA ARG A 4 22.08 -8.00 -1.10
C ARG A 4 20.67 -8.07 -1.69
N ASN A 5 20.18 -9.26 -2.01
CA ASN A 5 18.83 -9.45 -2.54
C ASN A 5 17.77 -9.23 -1.46
N ASP A 6 18.01 -9.69 -0.23
CA ASP A 6 17.10 -9.50 0.90
C ASP A 6 16.95 -8.01 1.23
N ILE A 7 18.06 -7.26 1.18
CA ILE A 7 18.06 -5.80 1.37
C ILE A 7 17.24 -5.11 0.27
N LYS A 8 17.46 -5.45 -1.00
CA LYS A 8 16.69 -4.88 -2.12
C LYS A 8 15.20 -5.16 -2.01
N LEU A 9 14.83 -6.36 -1.57
CA LEU A 9 13.44 -6.71 -1.33
C LEU A 9 12.85 -5.88 -0.20
N ALA A 10 13.58 -5.73 0.92
CA ALA A 10 13.15 -4.89 2.04
C ALA A 10 12.97 -3.41 1.63
N GLU A 11 13.92 -2.85 0.88
CA GLU A 11 13.81 -1.48 0.33
C GLU A 11 12.58 -1.33 -0.55
N ARG A 12 12.30 -2.33 -1.39
CA ARG A 12 11.12 -2.30 -2.27
C ARG A 12 9.82 -2.37 -1.49
N ILE A 13 9.77 -3.18 -0.42
CA ILE A 13 8.61 -3.25 0.47
C ILE A 13 8.37 -1.88 1.12
N LEU A 14 9.41 -1.23 1.63
CA LEU A 14 9.29 0.10 2.26
C LEU A 14 8.80 1.17 1.27
N GLN A 15 9.28 1.13 0.02
CA GLN A 15 8.80 2.03 -1.03
C GLN A 15 7.31 1.79 -1.37
N LEU A 16 6.91 0.52 -1.45
CA LEU A 16 5.52 0.16 -1.72
C LEU A 16 4.59 0.52 -0.55
N ASP A 17 5.07 0.39 0.69
CA ASP A 17 4.32 0.79 1.88
C ASP A 17 4.04 2.30 1.89
N LYS A 18 5.07 3.10 1.59
CA LYS A 18 4.91 4.56 1.42
C LYS A 18 3.92 4.90 0.30
N LEU A 19 4.07 4.26 -0.88
CA LEU A 19 3.18 4.51 -2.01
C LEU A 19 1.74 4.11 -1.70
N ARG A 20 1.53 3.03 -0.93
CA ARG A 20 0.19 2.60 -0.49
C ARG A 20 -0.48 3.70 0.31
N ASP A 21 0.24 4.34 1.23
CA ASP A 21 -0.33 5.38 2.09
C ASP A 21 -0.72 6.62 1.25
N GLU A 22 0.11 7.02 0.29
CA GLU A 22 -0.19 8.11 -0.65
C GLU A 22 -1.46 7.81 -1.48
N LEU A 23 -1.55 6.60 -2.05
CA LEU A 23 -2.73 6.17 -2.82
C LEU A 23 -3.99 6.07 -1.94
N TYR A 24 -3.85 5.63 -0.69
CA TYR A 24 -4.95 5.55 0.26
C TYR A 24 -5.50 6.94 0.57
N GLU A 25 -4.63 7.93 0.79
CA GLU A 25 -5.05 9.33 0.99
C GLU A 25 -5.78 9.90 -0.24
N GLU A 26 -5.29 9.63 -1.45
CA GLU A 26 -5.95 10.05 -2.69
C GLU A 26 -7.33 9.40 -2.84
N LEU A 27 -7.44 8.10 -2.54
CA LEU A 27 -8.72 7.39 -2.56
C LEU A 27 -9.69 7.96 -1.53
N MET A 28 -9.22 8.25 -0.31
CA MET A 28 -10.01 8.90 0.73
C MET A 28 -10.47 10.30 0.32
N LYS A 29 -9.65 11.08 -0.39
CA LYS A 29 -10.05 12.39 -0.92
C LYS A 29 -11.14 12.27 -1.99
N ALA A 30 -11.10 11.23 -2.82
CA ALA A 30 -12.04 11.04 -3.92
C ALA A 30 -13.42 10.55 -3.47
N MET A 31 -13.49 9.64 -2.48
CA MET A 31 -14.76 8.98 -2.10
C MET A 31 -15.03 8.93 -0.59
N GLY A 32 -14.19 9.54 0.23
CA GLY A 32 -14.39 9.64 1.66
C GLY A 32 -14.48 8.28 2.35
N SER A 33 -15.49 8.09 3.19
CA SER A 33 -15.68 6.86 3.98
C SER A 33 -15.93 5.60 3.13
N GLN A 34 -16.36 5.74 1.87
CA GLN A 34 -16.58 4.61 0.96
C GLN A 34 -15.27 3.93 0.50
N ALA A 35 -14.13 4.62 0.59
CA ALA A 35 -12.81 4.07 0.26
C ALA A 35 -12.52 2.76 1.02
N ASN A 36 -12.84 2.73 2.31
CA ASN A 36 -12.62 1.56 3.16
C ASN A 36 -13.48 0.37 2.76
N GLU A 37 -14.73 0.61 2.37
CA GLU A 37 -15.63 -0.45 1.92
C GLU A 37 -15.17 -1.04 0.58
N LEU A 38 -14.76 -0.17 -0.35
CA LEU A 38 -14.21 -0.60 -1.64
C LEU A 38 -12.95 -1.46 -1.47
N LEU A 39 -12.00 -1.00 -0.64
CA LEU A 39 -10.77 -1.75 -0.36
C LEU A 39 -11.08 -3.13 0.24
N ARG A 40 -12.01 -3.21 1.20
CA ARG A 40 -12.44 -4.49 1.78
C ARG A 40 -13.07 -5.42 0.74
N ARG A 41 -13.88 -4.89 -0.18
CA ARG A 41 -14.49 -5.68 -1.25
C ARG A 41 -13.44 -6.24 -2.21
N LEU A 42 -12.42 -5.44 -2.55
CA LEU A 42 -11.34 -5.85 -3.44
C LEU A 42 -10.31 -6.79 -2.78
N GLN A 43 -10.06 -6.65 -1.47
CA GLN A 43 -9.13 -7.53 -0.73
C GLN A 43 -9.66 -8.96 -0.54
N ASN A 44 -10.97 -9.16 -0.60
CA ASN A 44 -11.63 -10.47 -0.41
C ASN A 44 -12.04 -11.13 -1.74
N TYR A 45 -11.53 -10.64 -2.88
CA TYR A 45 -11.74 -11.20 -4.22
C TYR A 45 -10.52 -11.99 -4.67
#